data_AF-J0X9D4-F1
#
_entry.id   AF-J0X9D4-F1
#
_cell.length_a   1.000
_cell.length_b   1.000
_cell.length_c   1.000
_cell.angle_alpha   90.00
_cell.angle_beta   90.00
_cell.angle_gamma   90.00
#
_symmetry.space_group_name_H-M   'P 1'
#
loop_
_entity.id
_entity.type
_entity.pdbx_description
1 polymer ?
#
loop_
_entity_poly.entity_id
_entity_poly.type
_entity_poly.pdbx_seq_one_letter_code
_entity_poly.pdbx_strand_id
1 'polypeptide(L)'
;MTDIHIVAGDLETLHERVGYVVEDLGPVVVEEAGSYIHGGMPGGQSADLGVQAADTIDKRVGGVVSGLSDFCVNLADMIAQLAATEDANTVVFQNIAHSAGVD
;
A
#
# COMPACT_ATOMS: atom_id res chain seq x y z
N MET A 1 -4.60 10.74 -24.74
CA MET A 1 -3.59 10.10 -23.89
C MET A 1 -2.42 11.06 -23.89
N THR A 2 -2.13 11.67 -22.74
CA THR A 2 -0.92 12.47 -22.58
C THR A 2 0.23 11.49 -22.38
N ASP A 3 1.30 11.62 -23.15
CA ASP A 3 2.49 10.81 -22.91
C ASP A 3 3.09 11.16 -21.56
N ILE A 4 3.48 10.12 -20.82
CA ILE A 4 4.23 10.25 -19.58
C ILE A 4 5.71 10.23 -19.99
N HIS A 5 6.39 11.36 -19.81
CA HIS A 5 7.82 11.47 -20.07
C HIS A 5 8.59 11.01 -18.82
N ILE A 6 9.29 9.88 -18.92
CA ILE A 6 10.11 9.31 -17.84
C ILE A 6 11.58 9.60 -18.16
N VAL A 7 12.31 10.22 -17.22
CA VAL A 7 13.78 10.37 -17.28
C VAL A 7 14.49 9.38 -16.36
N ALA A 8 15.78 9.15 -16.63
CA ALA A 8 16.61 8.29 -15.80
C ALA A 8 16.58 8.76 -14.33
N GLY A 9 16.33 7.84 -13.40
CA GLY A 9 16.19 8.14 -11.97
C GLY A 9 14.74 8.37 -11.50
N ASP A 10 13.78 8.59 -12.40
CA ASP A 10 12.38 8.82 -12.01
C ASP A 10 11.74 7.58 -11.38
N LEU A 11 12.03 6.40 -11.92
CA LEU A 11 11.47 5.14 -11.42
C LEU A 11 12.07 4.77 -10.06
N GLU A 12 13.36 5.00 -9.86
CA GLU A 12 14.06 4.81 -8.58
C GLU A 12 13.50 5.77 -7.52
N THR A 13 13.28 7.04 -7.89
CA THR A 13 12.66 8.04 -7.02
C THR A 13 11.22 7.66 -6.67
N LEU A 14 10.47 7.14 -7.64
CA LEU A 14 9.10 6.68 -7.40
C LEU A 14 9.08 5.46 -6.47
N HIS A 15 9.95 4.47 -6.72
CA HIS A 15 10.08 3.28 -5.89
C HIS A 15 10.42 3.65 -4.44
N GLU A 16 11.40 4.53 -4.23
CA GLU A 16 11.78 5.02 -2.90
C GLU A 16 10.58 5.70 -2.19
N ARG A 17 9.88 6.59 -2.89
CA ARG A 17 8.73 7.32 -2.31
C ARG A 17 7.57 6.40 -1.95
N VAL A 18 7.30 5.39 -2.76
CA VAL A 18 6.30 4.36 -2.44
C VAL A 18 6.74 3.57 -1.21
N GLY A 19 8.02 3.20 -1.14
CA GLY A 19 8.62 2.55 0.02
C GLY A 19 8.37 3.32 1.31
N TYR A 20 8.61 4.64 1.32
CA TYR A 20 8.34 5.48 2.50
C TYR A 20 6.87 5.44 2.92
N VAL A 21 5.92 5.48 1.97
CA VAL A 21 4.49 5.41 2.30
C VAL A 21 4.11 4.05 2.88
N VAL A 22 4.69 2.96 2.38
CA VAL A 22 4.48 1.61 2.92
C VAL A 22 5.03 1.51 4.34
N GLU A 23 6.24 2.02 4.58
CA GLU A 23 6.87 2.02 5.91
C GLU A 23 6.10 2.87 6.92
N ASP A 24 5.58 4.03 6.50
CA ASP A 24 4.78 4.92 7.36
C ASP A 24 3.39 4.35 7.69
N LEU A 25 2.74 3.68 6.73
CA LEU A 25 1.39 3.14 6.90
C LEU A 25 1.37 1.73 7.52
N GLY A 26 2.41 0.92 7.30
CA GLY A 26 2.52 -0.45 7.82
C GLY A 26 2.27 -0.60 9.33
N PRO A 27 2.78 0.30 10.21
CA PRO A 27 2.56 0.21 11.64
C PRO A 27 1.25 0.84 12.13
N VAL A 28 0.42 1.41 11.25
CA VAL A 28 -0.84 2.05 11.65
C VAL A 28 -1.85 0.98 12.08
N VAL A 29 -2.20 0.98 13.37
CA VAL A 29 -3.21 0.10 13.97
C VAL A 29 -4.23 0.94 14.72
N VAL A 30 -5.50 0.85 14.33
CA VAL A 30 -6.63 1.62 14.86
C VAL A 30 -7.50 0.77 15.79
N GLU A 31 -7.44 -0.57 15.69
CA GLU A 31 -8.12 -1.52 16.57
C GLU A 31 -7.89 -1.21 18.06
N GLU A 32 -6.70 -0.72 18.44
CA GLU A 32 -6.39 -0.34 19.82
C GLU A 32 -7.31 0.78 20.32
N ALA A 33 -7.58 1.78 19.48
CA ALA A 33 -8.53 2.85 19.81
C ALA A 33 -9.96 2.32 19.98
N GLY A 34 -10.38 1.37 19.13
CA GLY A 34 -11.66 0.67 19.26
C GLY A 34 -11.77 -0.07 20.60
N SER A 35 -10.69 -0.73 21.02
CA SER A 35 -10.60 -1.46 22.29
C SER A 35 -10.72 -0.55 23.51
N TYR A 36 -10.08 0.64 23.50
CA TYR A 36 -10.25 1.63 24.56
C TYR A 36 -11.69 2.13 24.69
N ILE A 37 -12.36 2.38 23.56
CA ILE A 37 -13.77 2.82 23.55
C ILE A 37 -14.66 1.72 24.15
N HIS A 38 -14.45 0.46 23.76
CA HIS A 38 -15.19 -0.68 24.27
C HIS A 38 -15.00 -0.86 25.79
N GLY A 39 -13.77 -0.74 26.28
CA GLY A 39 -13.47 -0.82 27.71
C GLY A 39 -14.11 0.30 28.55
N GLY A 40 -14.25 1.51 27.99
CA GLY A 40 -14.87 2.65 28.66
C GLY A 40 -16.41 2.63 28.67
N MET A 41 -17.03 1.89 27.75
CA MET A 41 -18.49 1.80 27.57
C MET A 41 -18.96 0.36 27.31
N PRO A 42 -18.79 -0.56 28.26
CA PRO A 42 -19.11 -1.97 28.06
C PRO A 42 -20.62 -2.17 27.78
N GLY A 43 -20.94 -2.89 26.70
CA GLY A 43 -22.31 -3.21 26.29
C GLY A 43 -23.08 -2.06 25.64
N GLY A 44 -22.43 -0.92 25.37
CA GLY A 44 -23.02 0.19 24.64
C GLY A 44 -22.93 -0.01 23.12
N GLN A 45 -24.03 0.18 22.40
CA GLN A 45 -24.07 0.10 20.94
C GLN A 45 -23.03 1.03 20.27
N SER A 46 -22.78 2.22 20.83
CA SER A 46 -21.76 3.15 20.34
C SER A 46 -20.35 2.58 20.45
N ALA A 47 -20.09 1.73 21.46
CA ALA A 47 -18.80 1.11 21.65
C ALA A 47 -18.56 -0.01 20.63
N ASP A 48 -19.59 -0.81 20.35
CA ASP A 48 -19.54 -1.83 19.29
C ASP A 48 -19.35 -1.21 17.90
N LEU A 49 -20.00 -0.07 17.62
CA LEU A 49 -19.79 0.70 16.39
C LEU A 49 -18.36 1.25 16.31
N GLY A 50 -17.78 1.68 17.43
CA GLY A 50 -16.39 2.13 17.50
C GLY A 50 -15.39 1.03 17.16
N VAL A 51 -15.60 -0.19 17.69
CA VAL A 51 -14.78 -1.37 17.36
C VAL A 51 -14.91 -1.73 15.88
N GLN A 52 -16.14 -1.79 15.35
CA GLN A 52 -16.37 -2.08 13.93
C GLN A 52 -15.74 -1.04 13.00
N ALA A 53 -15.78 0.24 13.37
CA ALA A 53 -15.13 1.30 12.61
C ALA A 53 -13.60 1.13 12.62
N ALA A 54 -13.02 0.78 13.77
CA ALA A 54 -11.58 0.53 13.89
C ALA A 54 -11.13 -0.66 13.03
N ASP A 55 -11.81 -1.81 13.12
CA ASP A 55 -11.56 -2.99 12.27
C ASP A 55 -11.69 -2.66 10.76
N THR A 56 -12.70 -1.87 10.40
CA THR A 56 -12.88 -1.43 9.00
C THR A 56 -11.72 -0.55 8.52
N ILE A 57 -11.20 0.33 9.38
CA ILE A 57 -10.06 1.18 9.04
C ILE A 57 -8.80 0.33 8.87
N ASP A 58 -8.53 -0.60 9.79
CA ASP A 58 -7.34 -1.44 9.73
C ASP A 58 -7.32 -2.32 8.49
N LYS A 59 -8.46 -2.92 8.11
CA LYS A 59 -8.57 -3.66 6.85
C LYS A 59 -8.28 -2.79 5.63
N ARG A 60 -8.80 -1.56 5.60
CA ARG A 60 -8.57 -0.63 4.48
C ARG A 60 -7.12 -0.16 4.40
N VAL A 61 -6.52 0.19 5.54
CA VAL A 61 -5.12 0.61 5.62
C VAL A 61 -4.21 -0.56 5.24
N GLY A 62 -4.46 -1.76 5.77
CA GLY A 62 -3.76 -2.97 5.39
C GLY A 62 -3.84 -3.27 3.90
N GLY A 63 -5.03 -3.13 3.29
CA GLY A 63 -5.21 -3.26 1.84
C GLY A 63 -4.40 -2.25 1.02
N VAL A 64 -4.33 -0.98 1.48
CA VAL A 64 -3.49 0.05 0.83
C VAL A 64 -2.01 -0.30 0.96
N VAL A 65 -1.54 -0.70 2.15
CA VAL A 65 -0.15 -1.13 2.38
C VAL A 65 0.21 -2.31 1.48
N SER A 66 -0.68 -3.30 1.38
CA SER A 66 -0.49 -4.48 0.52
C SER A 66 -0.37 -4.08 -0.96
N GLY A 67 -1.31 -3.27 -1.45
CA GLY A 67 -1.30 -2.81 -2.85
C GLY A 67 -0.09 -1.94 -3.19
N LEU A 68 0.36 -1.10 -2.25
CA LEU A 68 1.57 -0.29 -2.44
C LEU A 68 2.84 -1.14 -2.37
N SER A 69 2.88 -2.18 -1.53
CA SER A 69 4.00 -3.11 -1.47
C SER A 69 4.15 -3.87 -2.79
N ASP A 70 3.04 -4.36 -3.35
CA ASP A 70 3.02 -5.02 -4.66
C ASP A 70 3.46 -4.07 -5.77
N PHE A 71 2.97 -2.83 -5.75
CA PHE A 71 3.39 -1.79 -6.69
C PHE A 71 4.89 -1.51 -6.59
N CYS A 72 5.46 -1.51 -5.38
CA CYS A 72 6.89 -1.34 -5.15
C CYS A 72 7.70 -2.49 -5.76
N VAL A 73 7.27 -3.75 -5.57
CA VAL A 73 7.89 -4.93 -6.21
C VAL A 73 7.85 -4.81 -7.73
N ASN A 74 6.67 -4.47 -8.29
CA ASN A 74 6.51 -4.32 -9.73
C ASN A 74 7.41 -3.20 -10.31
N LEU A 75 7.62 -2.11 -9.56
CA LEU A 75 8.56 -1.06 -9.94
C LEU A 75 10.02 -1.54 -9.90
N ALA A 76 10.42 -2.29 -8.88
CA ALA A 76 11.76 -2.86 -8.79
C ALA A 76 12.06 -3.79 -9.97
N ASP A 77 11.11 -4.66 -10.33
CA ASP A 77 11.22 -5.54 -11.49
C ASP A 77 11.33 -4.75 -12.80
N MET A 78 10.54 -3.68 -12.94
CA MET A 78 10.60 -2.80 -14.12
C MET A 78 11.96 -2.10 -14.25
N ILE A 79 12.50 -1.58 -13.15
CA ILE A 79 13.84 -0.96 -13.11
C ILE A 79 14.90 -1.97 -13.54
N ALA A 80 14.84 -3.20 -13.04
CA ALA A 80 15.78 -4.26 -13.39
C ALA A 80 15.70 -4.64 -14.89
N GLN A 81 14.49 -4.72 -15.45
CA GLN A 81 14.29 -5.01 -16.88
C GLN A 81 14.79 -3.87 -17.78
N LEU A 82 14.54 -2.62 -17.39
CA LEU A 82 15.03 -1.45 -18.12
C LEU A 82 16.57 -1.42 -18.11
N ALA A 83 17.19 -1.67 -16.96
CA ALA A 83 18.64 -1.72 -16.84
C ALA A 83 19.28 -2.88 -17.65
N ALA A 84 18.57 -3.99 -17.82
CA ALA A 84 19.07 -5.14 -18.57
C ALA A 84 19.01 -4.98 -20.10
N THR A 85 18.03 -4.21 -20.60
CA THR A 85 17.76 -4.08 -22.03
C THR A 85 18.17 -2.73 -22.62
N GLU A 86 18.27 -1.70 -21.77
CA GLU A 86 18.44 -0.29 -22.16
C GLU A 86 17.39 0.23 -23.16
N ASP A 87 16.31 -0.54 -23.40
CA ASP A 87 15.27 -0.22 -24.37
C ASP A 87 13.92 -0.07 -23.67
N ALA A 88 13.54 1.18 -23.43
CA ALA A 88 12.26 1.52 -22.80
C ALA A 88 11.04 1.01 -23.60
N ASN A 89 11.16 0.78 -24.91
CA ASN A 89 10.06 0.25 -25.72
C ASN A 89 9.82 -1.25 -25.48
N THR A 90 10.76 -1.95 -24.83
CA THR A 90 10.63 -3.37 -24.50
C THR A 90 10.03 -3.62 -23.12
N VAL A 91 9.91 -2.58 -22.29
CA VAL A 91 9.45 -2.68 -20.91
C VAL A 91 7.98 -2.31 -20.82
N VAL A 92 7.16 -3.24 -20.32
CA VAL A 92 5.73 -3.01 -20.06
C VAL A 92 5.50 -3.01 -18.56
N PHE A 93 4.92 -1.94 -18.02
CA PHE A 93 4.53 -1.93 -16.61
C PHE A 93 3.34 -2.85 -16.38
N GLN A 94 3.50 -3.83 -15.50
CA GLN A 94 2.45 -4.74 -15.08
C GLN A 94 2.21 -4.55 -13.58
N ASN A 95 1.04 -4.01 -13.21
CA ASN A 95 0.63 -3.97 -11.82
C ASN A 95 0.02 -5.31 -11.44
N ILE A 96 0.87 -6.27 -11.08
CA ILE A 96 0.48 -7.60 -10.66
C ILE A 96 0.34 -7.60 -9.13
N ALA A 97 -0.80 -8.09 -8.64
CA ALA A 97 -0.93 -8.38 -7.21
C ALA A 97 0.03 -9.52 -6.84
N HIS A 98 1.05 -9.20 -6.06
CA HIS A 98 1.96 -10.17 -5.45
C HIS A 98 1.42 -10.67 -4.11
N SER A 99 0.62 -9.85 -3.43
CA SER A 99 -0.17 -10.19 -2.26
C SER A 99 -1.52 -10.80 -2.68
N ALA A 100 -1.50 -12.09 -3.02
CA ALA A 100 -2.74 -12.86 -3.16
C ALA A 100 -3.38 -13.02 -1.78
N GLY A 101 -4.34 -12.14 -1.46
CA GLY A 101 -5.32 -12.36 -0.40
C GLY A 101 -5.05 -11.62 0.90
N VAL A 102 -5.84 -10.57 1.13
CA VAL A 102 -6.46 -10.34 2.44
C VAL A 102 -7.91 -9.96 2.12
N ASP A 103 -8.78 -10.96 2.14
CA ASP A 103 -10.24 -10.76 2.32
C ASP A 103 -10.53 -10.39 3.78
#